data_AF-A0A355QB66-F1
#
_entry.id   AF-A0A355QB66-F1
#
_cell.length_a   1.000
_cell.length_b   1.000
_cell.length_c   1.000
_cell.angle_alpha   90.00
_cell.angle_beta   90.00
_cell.angle_gamma   90.00
#
_symmetry.space_group_name_H-M   'P 1'
#
loop_
_entity.id
_entity.type
_entity.pdbx_description
1 polymer ?
#
loop_
_entity_poly.entity_id
_entity_poly.type
_entity_poly.pdbx_seq_one_letter_code
_entity_poly.pdbx_strand_id
1 'polypeptide(L)'
;MQKFFNDSYWQIAEESAQGSGRHLEALASLTGCSVDQHATFETVIHHNHAYIFAYKDYDGSINNFFTVLNTDKDLKQCFGHS
;
A
#
# COMPACT_ATOMS: atom_id res chain seq x y z
N MET A 1 0.52 3.93 -10.78
CA MET A 1 0.49 3.77 -9.31
C MET A 1 1.05 4.99 -8.58
N GLN A 2 2.31 5.40 -8.78
CA GLN A 2 2.93 6.55 -8.07
C GLN A 2 2.10 7.85 -8.12
N LYS A 3 1.56 8.23 -9.28
CA LYS A 3 0.67 9.40 -9.40
C LYS A 3 -0.57 9.28 -8.48
N PHE A 4 -1.21 8.10 -8.43
CA PHE A 4 -2.37 7.86 -7.58
C PHE A 4 -2.02 7.95 -6.09
N PHE A 5 -0.88 7.38 -5.70
CA PHE A 5 -0.38 7.44 -4.32
C PHE A 5 -0.17 8.89 -3.87
N ASN A 6 0.43 9.73 -4.72
CA ASN A 6 0.64 11.14 -4.41
C ASN A 6 -0.67 11.94 -4.39
N ASP A 7 -1.54 11.74 -5.38
CA ASP A 7 -2.81 12.47 -5.49
C ASP A 7 -3.78 12.15 -4.32
N SER A 8 -3.72 10.93 -3.79
CA SER A 8 -4.63 10.42 -2.74
C SER A 8 -3.93 10.19 -1.40
N TYR A 9 -2.74 10.77 -1.21
CA TYR A 9 -1.83 10.44 -0.11
C TYR A 9 -2.49 10.49 1.27
N TRP A 10 -3.26 11.55 1.55
CA TRP A 10 -3.88 11.72 2.86
C TRP A 10 -4.91 10.63 3.15
N GLN A 11 -5.72 10.28 2.15
CA GLN A 11 -6.69 9.21 2.25
C GLN A 11 -5.99 7.86 2.41
N ILE A 12 -4.91 7.62 1.66
CA ILE A 12 -4.14 6.39 1.77
C ILE A 12 -3.50 6.28 3.16
N ALA A 13 -2.92 7.36 3.68
CA ALA A 13 -2.33 7.37 5.02
C ALA A 13 -3.39 7.08 6.09
N GLU A 14 -4.54 7.75 6.02
CA GLU A 14 -5.66 7.52 6.93
C GLU A 14 -6.19 6.08 6.86
N GLU A 15 -6.49 5.59 5.65
CA GLU A 15 -7.00 4.24 5.43
C GLU A 15 -5.97 3.16 5.81
N SER A 16 -4.68 3.43 5.60
CA SER A 16 -3.57 2.58 6.09
C SER A 16 -3.57 2.52 7.62
N ALA A 17 -3.78 3.65 8.29
CA ALA A 17 -3.88 3.68 9.75
C ALA A 17 -5.11 2.93 10.26
N GLN A 18 -6.23 2.97 9.53
CA GLN A 18 -7.47 2.24 9.84
C GLN A 18 -7.39 0.75 9.48
N GLY A 19 -6.55 0.41 8.51
CA GLY A 19 -6.35 -0.94 7.97
C GLY A 19 -7.39 -1.39 6.95
N SER A 20 -8.16 -0.47 6.38
CA SER A 20 -9.07 -0.74 5.26
C SER A 20 -9.48 0.56 4.57
N GLY A 21 -9.89 0.47 3.31
CA GLY A 21 -10.49 1.61 2.62
C GLY A 21 -10.37 1.56 1.10
N ARG A 22 -11.17 2.39 0.41
CA ARG A 22 -11.29 2.31 -1.06
C ARG A 22 -10.02 2.73 -1.78
N HIS A 23 -9.20 3.60 -1.20
CA HIS A 23 -7.91 3.97 -1.79
C HIS A 23 -6.87 2.88 -1.55
N LEU A 24 -6.92 2.18 -0.41
CA LEU A 24 -6.12 0.97 -0.18
C LEU A 24 -6.48 -0.17 -1.13
N GLU A 25 -7.78 -0.46 -1.33
CA GLU A 25 -8.24 -1.45 -2.30
C GLU A 25 -7.77 -1.09 -3.73
N ALA A 26 -7.89 0.18 -4.11
CA ALA A 26 -7.40 0.66 -5.40
C ALA A 26 -5.87 0.51 -5.52
N LEU A 27 -5.13 0.73 -4.43
CA LEU A 27 -3.69 0.52 -4.37
C LEU A 27 -3.32 -0.95 -4.52
N ALA A 28 -4.02 -1.85 -3.84
CA ALA A 28 -3.85 -3.30 -3.98
C ALA A 28 -3.99 -3.70 -5.45
N SER A 29 -5.08 -3.28 -6.11
CA SER A 29 -5.29 -3.50 -7.55
C SER A 29 -4.19 -2.90 -8.42
N LEU A 30 -3.75 -1.67 -8.14
CA LEU A 30 -2.67 -1.00 -8.89
C LEU A 30 -1.30 -1.66 -8.67
N THR A 31 -1.12 -2.40 -7.58
CA THR A 31 0.08 -3.21 -7.31
C THR A 31 0.00 -4.62 -7.89
N GLY A 32 -1.12 -4.99 -8.51
CA GLY A 32 -1.33 -6.29 -9.16
C GLY A 32 -2.00 -7.34 -8.28
N CYS A 33 -2.33 -7.02 -7.02
CA CYS A 33 -3.08 -7.95 -6.17
C CYS A 33 -4.44 -8.29 -6.79
N SER A 34 -4.83 -9.55 -6.76
CA SER A 34 -6.20 -9.95 -7.06
C SER A 34 -7.15 -9.50 -5.94
N VAL A 35 -8.46 -9.51 -6.21
CA VAL A 35 -9.48 -9.16 -5.20
C VAL A 35 -9.35 -10.00 -3.93
N ASP A 36 -9.05 -11.29 -4.06
CA ASP A 36 -8.86 -12.19 -2.91
C ASP A 36 -7.62 -11.84 -2.07
N GLN A 37 -6.67 -11.08 -2.64
CA GLN A 37 -5.45 -10.64 -1.97
C GLN A 37 -5.57 -9.24 -1.36
N HIS A 38 -6.68 -8.52 -1.57
CA HIS A 38 -6.86 -7.17 -1.02
C HIS A 38 -6.77 -7.16 0.50
N ALA A 39 -7.42 -8.10 1.19
CA ALA A 39 -7.38 -8.17 2.66
C ALA A 39 -5.95 -8.38 3.20
N THR A 40 -5.15 -9.22 2.52
CA THR A 40 -3.74 -9.41 2.85
C THR A 40 -2.95 -8.12 2.63
N PHE A 41 -3.20 -7.44 1.51
CA PHE A 41 -2.57 -6.16 1.19
C PHE A 41 -2.85 -5.12 2.29
N GLU A 42 -4.12 -4.90 2.63
CA GLU A 42 -4.54 -3.96 3.65
C GLU A 42 -3.92 -4.28 5.01
N THR A 43 -3.88 -5.56 5.39
CA THR A 43 -3.26 -6.03 6.64
C THR A 43 -1.76 -5.68 6.69
N VAL A 44 -1.02 -5.94 5.61
CA VAL A 44 0.42 -5.65 5.56
C VAL A 44 0.67 -4.14 5.60
N ILE A 45 -0.08 -3.36 4.83
CA ILE A 45 0.07 -1.91 4.80
C ILE A 45 -0.29 -1.29 6.16
N HIS A 46 -1.33 -1.79 6.81
CA HIS A 46 -1.69 -1.39 8.17
C HIS A 46 -0.57 -1.64 9.18
N HIS A 47 -0.03 -2.86 9.21
CA HIS A 47 1.06 -3.21 10.11
C HIS A 47 2.32 -2.36 9.87
N ASN A 48 2.54 -1.92 8.64
CA ASN A 48 3.69 -1.09 8.27
C ASN A 48 3.38 0.42 8.22
N HIS A 49 2.19 0.86 8.61
CA HIS A 49 1.76 2.26 8.49
C HIS A 49 2.77 3.24 9.10
N ALA A 50 3.24 2.96 10.33
CA ALA A 50 4.19 3.83 11.02
C ALA A 50 5.53 3.96 10.29
N TYR A 51 5.96 2.92 9.57
CA TYR A 51 7.18 2.94 8.75
C TYR A 51 6.93 3.66 7.42
N ILE A 52 5.85 3.30 6.72
CA ILE A 52 5.50 3.89 5.42
C ILE A 52 5.37 5.41 5.55
N PHE A 53 4.67 5.90 6.56
CA PHE A 53 4.38 7.33 6.75
C PHE A 53 5.26 8.00 7.82
N ALA A 54 6.44 7.43 8.11
CA ALA A 54 7.38 7.96 9.11
C ALA A 54 7.84 9.39 8.78
N TYR A 55 8.01 9.68 7.50
CA TYR A 55 8.36 11.00 6.99
C TYR A 55 7.08 11.68 6.50
N LYS A 56 6.80 12.89 6.98
CA LYS A 56 5.62 13.67 6.55
C LYS A 56 5.77 14.24 5.13
N ASP A 57 6.58 13.60 4.29
CA ASP A 57 6.80 13.94 2.89
C ASP A 57 6.38 12.78 1.97
N TYR A 58 5.94 13.17 0.77
CA TYR A 58 5.42 12.22 -0.23
C TYR A 58 6.52 11.30 -0.74
N ASP A 59 7.71 11.85 -1.02
CA ASP A 59 8.82 11.13 -1.64
C ASP A 59 9.40 10.06 -0.70
N GLY A 60 9.53 10.33 0.60
CA GLY A 60 9.95 9.35 1.58
C GLY A 60 8.89 8.27 1.76
N SER A 61 7.62 8.66 1.83
CA SER A 61 6.53 7.70 2.04
C SER A 61 6.36 6.71 0.88
N ILE A 62 6.46 7.19 -0.36
CA ILE A 62 6.36 6.29 -1.51
C ILE A 62 7.56 5.35 -1.63
N ASN A 63 8.76 5.80 -1.26
CA ASN A 63 9.94 4.93 -1.22
C ASN A 63 9.77 3.83 -0.17
N ASN A 64 9.34 4.18 1.05
CA ASN A 64 9.08 3.20 2.11
C ASN A 64 7.96 2.22 1.72
N PHE A 65 6.90 2.71 1.07
CA PHE A 65 5.84 1.88 0.51
C PHE A 65 6.38 0.85 -0.50
N PHE A 66 7.22 1.30 -1.45
CA PHE A 66 7.88 0.38 -2.39
C PHE A 66 8.83 -0.60 -1.70
N THR A 67 9.51 -0.21 -0.63
CA THR A 67 10.29 -1.14 0.18
C THR A 67 9.39 -2.24 0.73
N VAL A 68 8.30 -1.90 1.41
CA VAL A 68 7.34 -2.88 1.95
C VAL A 68 6.83 -3.82 0.86
N LEU A 69 6.36 -3.27 -0.27
CA LEU A 69 5.86 -4.06 -1.40
C LEU A 69 6.86 -5.11 -1.92
N ASN A 70 8.14 -4.74 -2.01
CA ASN A 70 9.17 -5.59 -2.59
C ASN A 70 9.81 -6.55 -1.58
N THR A 71 9.71 -6.25 -0.27
CA THR A 71 10.32 -7.07 0.78
C THR A 71 9.35 -8.02 1.46
N ASP A 72 8.08 -7.63 1.57
CA ASP A 72 7.06 -8.43 2.24
C ASP A 72 6.72 -9.69 1.43
N LYS A 73 6.77 -10.85 2.09
CA LYS A 73 6.59 -12.15 1.45
C LYS A 73 5.15 -12.40 0.99
N ASP A 74 4.17 -11.77 1.64
CA ASP A 74 2.76 -11.95 1.37
C ASP A 74 2.34 -11.02 0.23
N LEU A 75 2.93 -9.82 0.15
CA LEU A 75 2.76 -8.90 -0.99
C LEU A 75 3.47 -9.36 -2.26
N LYS A 76 4.57 -10.11 -2.17
CA LYS A 76 5.21 -10.72 -3.35
C LYS A 76 4.24 -11.58 -4.17
N GLN A 77 3.24 -12.16 -3.52
CA GLN A 77 2.24 -13.00 -4.17
C GLN A 77 1.24 -12.18 -5.00
N CYS A 78 1.16 -10.85 -4.81
CA CYS A 78 0.39 -9.97 -5.67
C CYS A 78 0.98 -9.87 -7.08
N PHE A 79 2.29 -10.10 -7.24
CA PHE A 79 2.94 -10.09 -8.54
C PHE A 79 2.93 -11.50 -9.14
N GLY A 80 1.86 -11.89 -9.85
CA GLY A 80 1.83 -13.25 -10.38
C GLY A 80 0.66 -13.73 -11.23
N HIS A 81 -0.35 -12.91 -11.55
CA HIS A 81 -1.47 -13.34 -12.41
C HIS A 81 -1.77 -12.37 -13.56
N SER A 82 -0.72 -11.97 -14.29
CA SER A 82 -0.84 -11.37 -15.62
C SER A 82 -0.60 -12.39 -16.72
#